data_AF-A0A7C5FCZ5-F1
#
_entry.id   AF-A0A7C5FCZ5-F1
#
_cell.length_a   1.000
_cell.length_b   1.000
_cell.length_c   1.000
_cell.angle_alpha   90.00
_cell.angle_beta   90.00
_cell.angle_gamma   90.00
#
_symmetry.space_group_name_H-M   'P 1'
#
loop_
_entity.id
_entity.type
_entity.pdbx_description
1 polymer ?
#
loop_
_entity_poly.entity_id
_entity_poly.type
_entity_poly.pdbx_seq_one_letter_code
_entity_poly.pdbx_strand_id
1 'polypeptide(L)' 'PEGIKAVINENSIKILPIFEYMSKYVEHEEMMRTFNMGVGMVWAVDAKDVDAIVESTDAYVIGHLENGEREVVFV' A
#
# COMPACT_ATOMS: atom_id res chain seq x y z
N PRO A 1 7.93 6.00 -12.13
CA PRO A 1 8.90 6.59 -13.06
C PRO A 1 10.01 5.59 -13.35
N GLU A 2 10.82 5.76 -14.39
CA GLU A 2 12.05 4.97 -14.52
C GLU A 2 13.01 5.34 -13.39
N GLY A 3 13.71 4.35 -12.84
CA GLY A 3 14.65 4.56 -11.74
C GLY A 3 14.02 4.70 -10.35
N ILE A 4 12.71 4.47 -10.20
CA ILE A 4 12.01 4.56 -8.91
C ILE A 4 11.25 3.26 -8.64
N LYS A 5 11.51 2.67 -7.46
CA LYS A 5 10.73 1.58 -6.88
C LYS A 5 9.85 2.08 -5.74
N ALA A 6 8.71 1.41 -5.56
CA ALA A 6 7.84 1.64 -4.41
C ALA A 6 8.03 0.50 -3.39
N VAL A 7 8.34 0.85 -2.16
CA VAL A 7 8.48 -0.09 -1.05
C VAL A 7 7.27 0.06 -0.15
N ILE A 8 6.45 -0.98 -0.09
CA ILE A 8 5.19 -1.01 0.65
C ILE A 8 5.33 -1.96 1.84
N ASN A 9 5.03 -1.47 3.04
CA ASN A 9 5.00 -2.32 4.23
C ASN A 9 3.61 -2.96 4.36
N GLU A 10 3.51 -4.26 4.14
CA GLU A 10 2.22 -4.97 4.16
C GLU A 10 1.51 -4.86 5.51
N ASN A 11 2.26 -4.87 6.61
CA ASN A 11 1.71 -4.77 7.95
C ASN A 11 1.10 -3.39 8.25
N SER A 12 1.43 -2.38 7.42
CA SER A 12 0.82 -1.06 7.54
C SER A 12 -0.58 -1.02 6.91
N ILE A 13 -0.93 -1.98 6.06
CA ILE A 13 -2.22 -2.04 5.39
C ILE A 13 -3.29 -2.55 6.36
N LYS A 14 -4.35 -1.75 6.55
CA LYS A 14 -5.50 -2.12 7.37
C LYS A 14 -6.42 -3.04 6.58
N ILE A 15 -6.13 -4.34 6.62
CA ILE A 15 -6.94 -5.37 5.97
C ILE A 15 -8.33 -5.40 6.61
N LEU A 16 -9.37 -5.32 5.79
CA LEU A 16 -10.76 -5.42 6.27
C LEU A 16 -11.11 -6.87 6.61
N PRO A 17 -11.99 -7.13 7.61
CA PRO A 17 -12.35 -8.49 8.03
C PRO A 17 -12.88 -9.40 6.92
N ILE A 18 -13.48 -8.82 5.87
CA ILE A 18 -13.95 -9.60 4.72
C ILE A 18 -12.81 -10.24 3.94
N PHE A 19 -11.66 -9.57 3.82
CA PHE A 19 -10.47 -10.12 3.16
C PHE A 19 -9.83 -11.22 4.02
N GLU A 20 -9.85 -11.10 5.34
CA GLU A 20 -9.42 -12.19 6.25
C GLU A 20 -10.31 -13.42 6.13
N TYR A 21 -11.60 -13.24 5.84
CA TYR A 21 -12.48 -14.36 5.57
C TYR A 21 -12.20 -15.00 4.20
N MET A 22 -11.99 -14.17 3.17
CA MET A 22 -11.68 -14.63 1.81
C MET A 22 -10.34 -15.35 1.71
N SER A 23 -9.34 -14.99 2.52
CA SER A 23 -8.01 -15.64 2.53
C SER A 23 -8.04 -17.12 2.88
N LYS A 24 -9.16 -17.61 3.43
CA LYS A 24 -9.38 -19.05 3.67
C LYS A 24 -9.66 -19.83 2.39
N TYR A 25 -10.03 -19.16 1.31
CA TYR A 25 -10.48 -19.75 0.06
C TYR A 25 -9.68 -19.29 -1.17
N VAL A 26 -8.89 -18.23 -1.03
CA VAL A 26 -8.11 -17.62 -2.11
C VAL A 26 -6.67 -17.47 -1.65
N GLU A 27 -5.73 -17.85 -2.52
CA GLU A 27 -4.30 -17.68 -2.28
C GLU A 27 -3.94 -16.21 -2.07
N HIS A 28 -3.03 -15.93 -1.15
CA HIS A 28 -2.66 -14.57 -0.78
C HIS A 28 -2.15 -13.74 -1.97
N GLU A 29 -1.34 -14.36 -2.84
CA GLU A 29 -0.83 -13.69 -4.04
C GLU A 29 -1.97 -13.28 -4.99
N GLU A 30 -2.98 -14.14 -5.16
CA GLU A 30 -4.15 -13.84 -5.98
C GLU A 30 -5.03 -12.77 -5.32
N MET A 31 -5.13 -12.78 -3.98
CA MET A 31 -5.80 -11.71 -3.25
C MET A 31 -5.15 -10.34 -3.49
N MET A 32 -3.83 -10.26 -3.39
CA MET A 32 -3.07 -9.02 -3.62
C MET A 32 -3.14 -8.52 -5.07
N ARG A 33 -3.23 -9.45 -6.04
CA ARG A 33 -3.33 -9.09 -7.46
C ARG A 33 -4.75 -8.66 -7.86
N THR A 34 -5.78 -9.21 -7.24
CA THR A 34 -7.17 -9.05 -7.68
C THR A 34 -7.96 -8.04 -6.86
N PHE A 35 -7.70 -7.95 -5.56
CA PHE A 35 -8.42 -7.06 -4.66
C PHE A 35 -7.55 -5.89 -4.23
N ASN A 36 -8.20 -4.81 -3.82
CA ASN A 36 -7.52 -3.63 -3.30
C ASN A 36 -6.95 -3.84 -1.88
N MET A 37 -7.30 -4.94 -1.21
CA MET A 37 -6.86 -5.31 0.14
C MET A 37 -7.08 -4.22 1.21
N GLY A 38 -8.08 -3.35 0.99
CA GLY A 38 -8.42 -2.25 1.88
C GLY A 38 -7.88 -0.88 1.46
N VAL A 39 -7.00 -0.80 0.44
CA VAL A 39 -6.44 0.47 -0.05
C VAL A 39 -7.10 0.87 -1.37
N GLY A 40 -8.07 1.78 -1.31
CA GLY A 40 -8.79 2.25 -2.51
C GLY A 40 -8.01 3.25 -3.36
N MET A 41 -7.14 4.06 -2.74
CA MET A 41 -6.39 5.12 -3.40
C MET A 41 -5.02 5.29 -2.75
N VAL A 42 -3.99 5.54 -3.56
CA VAL A 42 -2.62 5.77 -3.12
C VAL A 42 -2.16 7.14 -3.61
N TRP A 43 -1.61 7.95 -2.70
CA TRP A 43 -1.05 9.26 -3.02
C TRP A 43 0.47 9.19 -2.91
N ALA A 44 1.17 9.68 -3.94
CA ALA A 44 2.62 9.88 -3.92
C ALA A 44 2.90 11.36 -3.64
N VAL A 45 3.36 11.66 -2.43
CA VAL A 45 3.55 13.03 -1.94
C VAL A 45 4.95 13.22 -1.39
N ASP A 46 5.36 14.48 -1.26
CA ASP A 46 6.62 14.83 -0.59
C ASP A 46 6.52 14.50 0.90
N ALA A 47 7.61 13.99 1.49
CA ALA A 47 7.65 13.59 2.89
C ALA A 47 7.27 14.73 3.84
N LYS A 48 7.54 15.99 3.47
CA LYS A 48 7.18 17.16 4.27
C LYS A 48 5.67 17.42 4.37
N ASP A 49 4.89 16.93 3.41
CA ASP A 49 3.45 17.16 3.33
C ASP A 49 2.64 16.03 3.98
N VAL A 50 3.30 14.91 4.33
CA VAL A 50 2.67 13.70 4.88
C VAL A 50 1.88 14.01 6.14
N ASP A 51 2.49 14.70 7.12
CA ASP A 51 1.85 14.97 8.41
C ASP A 51 0.57 15.82 8.22
N ALA A 52 0.63 16.86 7.38
CA ALA A 52 -0.51 17.71 7.08
C ALA A 52 -1.66 16.94 6.39
N ILE A 53 -1.33 15.98 5.52
CA ILE A 53 -2.33 15.15 4.83
C ILE A 53 -2.96 14.16 5.81
N VAL A 54 -2.16 13.48 6.62
CA VAL A 54 -2.65 12.49 7.61
C VAL A 54 -3.52 13.16 8.67
N GLU A 55 -3.22 14.40 9.08
CA GLU A 55 -4.04 15.15 10.03
C GLU A 55 -5.38 15.63 9.43
N SER A 56 -5.41 15.92 8.12
CA SER A 56 -6.59 16.47 7.45
C SER A 56 -7.49 15.41 6.80
N THR A 57 -7.07 14.15 6.76
CA THR A 57 -7.76 13.04 6.10
C THR A 57 -7.73 11.77 6.95
N ASP A 58 -8.30 10.68 6.45
CA ASP A 58 -8.17 9.33 7.00
C ASP A 58 -7.00 8.53 6.40
N ALA A 59 -6.14 9.20 5.63
CA ALA A 59 -4.97 8.59 5.01
C ALA A 59 -3.96 8.12 6.06
N TYR A 60 -3.17 7.12 5.67
CA TYR A 60 -2.07 6.61 6.48
C TYR A 60 -0.91 6.22 5.57
N VAL A 61 0.30 6.27 6.11
CA VAL A 61 1.52 5.92 5.37
C VAL A 61 1.58 4.41 5.20
N ILE A 62 1.67 3.96 3.96
CA ILE A 62 1.80 2.53 3.60
C ILE A 62 3.20 2.14 3.11
N GLY A 63 4.06 3.13 2.84
CA GLY A 63 5.33 2.89 2.20
C GLY A 63 6.05 4.17 1.80
N HIS A 64 7.12 4.01 1.04
CA HIS A 64 7.92 5.11 0.51
C HIS A 64 8.45 4.78 -0.89
N LEU A 65 8.91 5.81 -1.59
CA LEU A 65 9.56 5.69 -2.89
C LEU A 65 11.08 5.79 -2.70
N GLU A 66 11.83 4.93 -3.37
CA GLU A 66 13.29 4.98 -3.39
C GLU A 66 13.84 4.70 -4.79
N ASN A 67 15.13 4.98 -5.00
CA ASN A 67 15.76 4.73 -6.30
C ASN A 67 15.89 3.21 -6.54
N GLY A 68 15.54 2.76 -7.74
CA GLY A 68 15.60 1.33 -8.09
C GLY A 68 14.95 1.00 -9.43
N GLU A 69 14.76 -0.29 -9.69
CA GLU A 69 14.02 -0.73 -10.87
C GLU A 69 12.54 -0.34 -10.77
N ARG A 70 11.84 -0.30 -11.90
CA ARG A 70 10.42 0.09 -11.91
C ARG A 70 9.56 -1.06 -11.42
N GLU A 71 9.53 -1.24 -10.11
CA GLU A 71 8.82 -2.32 -9.43
C GLU A 71 8.13 -1.85 -8.14
N VAL A 72 7.23 -2.70 -7.65
CA VAL A 72 6.61 -2.58 -6.33
C VAL A 72 7.11 -3.75 -5.51
N VAL A 73 7.76 -3.44 -4.38
CA VAL A 73 8.28 -4.43 -3.44
C VAL A 73 7.48 -4.35 -2.16
N PHE A 74 7.01 -5.50 -1.71
CA PHE A 74 6.34 -5.65 -0.43
C PHE A 74 7.34 -6.11 0.63
N VAL A 75 7.35 -5.45 1.79
CA VAL A 75 8.26 -5.69 2.93
C VAL A 75 7.51 -5.88 4.25
#